data_AF-A0A939VFV7-F1
#
_entry.id   AF-A0A939VFV7-F1
#
_cell.length_a   1.000
_cell.length_b   1.000
_cell.length_c   1.000
_cell.angle_alpha   90.00
_cell.angle_beta   90.00
_cell.angle_gamma   90.00
#
_symmetry.space_group_name_H-M   'P 1'
#
loop_
_entity.id
_entity.type
_entity.pdbx_description
1 polymer ?
#
loop_
_entity_poly.entity_id
_entity_poly.type
_entity_poly.pdbx_seq_one_letter_code
_entity_poly.pdbx_strand_id
1 'polypeptide(L)'
;MKRFIKTSILIIVAVVTVGSVAYYAKTRLDPPVDLPMGSQFVPAVEREIDMISSSANEITLNRQFFKVHHFISFLADNKRVSPEEADDLKEKLAKKYVPGFVHNCLLTFRHTNWSASDMKEIQNRVAMIKKVVKSDGSRVVARGSSLNGQLDSVFNVTQRYEEAKQLAANPRFVNLDNARKKISRANSYRHHDYLKYNISLCDSLMRLPAKLENAHYDRLKARVDLLQYFRSRSEEEYDSLYNQVLGDIQQYADSANFVYGTSRSVGDLKSDARDYAVKAKAYYKVSDWLSF
;
A
#
# COMPACT_ATOMS: atom_id res chain seq x y z
N MET A 1 -27.54 -87.83 -42.51
CA MET A 1 -26.26 -87.46 -41.85
C MET A 1 -25.35 -86.53 -42.65
N LYS A 2 -25.03 -86.77 -43.93
CA LYS A 2 -24.05 -85.94 -44.70
C LYS A 2 -24.41 -84.45 -44.89
N ARG A 3 -25.71 -84.09 -44.95
CA ARG A 3 -26.14 -82.68 -45.07
C ARG A 3 -26.00 -81.90 -43.75
N PHE A 4 -26.41 -82.49 -42.64
CA PHE A 4 -26.28 -81.89 -41.30
C PHE A 4 -24.82 -81.58 -40.95
N ILE A 5 -23.89 -82.51 -41.20
CA ILE A 5 -22.46 -82.30 -40.93
C ILE A 5 -21.91 -81.12 -41.75
N LYS A 6 -22.28 -81.01 -43.04
CA LYS A 6 -21.86 -79.89 -43.89
C LYS A 6 -22.42 -78.56 -43.40
N THR A 7 -23.69 -78.51 -42.98
CA THR A 7 -24.31 -77.30 -42.45
C THR A 7 -23.68 -76.88 -41.13
N SER A 8 -23.40 -77.82 -40.22
CA SER A 8 -22.74 -77.53 -38.93
C SER A 8 -21.32 -76.98 -39.12
N ILE A 9 -20.53 -77.56 -40.04
CA ILE A 9 -19.17 -77.08 -40.33
C ILE A 9 -19.22 -75.65 -40.90
N LEU A 10 -20.16 -75.36 -41.80
CA LEU A 10 -20.29 -74.02 -42.40
C LEU A 10 -20.59 -72.94 -41.34
N ILE A 11 -21.45 -73.26 -40.38
CA ILE A 11 -21.80 -72.34 -39.28
C ILE A 11 -20.58 -72.10 -38.39
N ILE A 12 -19.83 -73.15 -38.03
CA ILE A 12 -18.63 -73.02 -37.21
C ILE A 12 -17.58 -72.14 -37.90
N VAL A 13 -17.34 -72.35 -39.19
CA VAL A 13 -16.40 -71.53 -39.96
C VAL A 13 -16.85 -70.07 -40.00
N ALA A 14 -18.14 -69.80 -40.25
CA ALA A 14 -18.66 -68.43 -40.27
C ALA A 14 -18.47 -67.72 -38.92
N VAL A 15 -18.77 -68.41 -37.80
CA VAL A 15 -18.60 -67.85 -36.45
C VAL A 15 -17.12 -67.59 -36.14
N VAL A 16 -16.23 -68.53 -36.49
CA VAL A 16 -14.78 -68.36 -36.29
C VAL A 16 -14.27 -67.19 -37.12
N THR A 17 -14.66 -67.05 -38.40
CA THR A 17 -14.20 -65.95 -39.24
C THR A 17 -14.66 -64.60 -38.71
N VAL A 18 -15.95 -64.45 -38.37
CA VAL A 18 -16.48 -63.18 -37.82
C VAL A 18 -15.84 -62.85 -36.47
N GLY A 19 -15.69 -63.85 -35.59
CA GLY A 19 -15.02 -63.68 -34.30
C GLY A 19 -13.54 -63.31 -34.44
N SER A 20 -12.83 -63.90 -35.40
CA SER A 20 -11.42 -63.60 -35.68
C SER A 20 -11.23 -62.17 -36.17
N VAL A 21 -12.09 -61.71 -37.08
CA VAL A 21 -12.05 -60.33 -37.61
C VAL A 21 -12.41 -59.33 -36.53
N ALA A 22 -13.43 -59.60 -35.71
CA ALA A 22 -13.81 -58.74 -34.59
C ALA A 22 -12.71 -58.66 -33.52
N TYR A 23 -12.06 -59.79 -33.21
CA TYR A 23 -10.94 -59.84 -32.27
C TYR A 23 -9.71 -59.12 -32.81
N TYR A 24 -9.39 -59.30 -34.10
CA TYR A 24 -8.29 -58.59 -34.76
C TYR A 24 -8.55 -57.09 -34.83
N ALA A 25 -9.78 -56.67 -35.16
CA ALA A 25 -10.18 -55.28 -35.13
C ALA A 25 -10.00 -54.68 -33.73
N LYS A 26 -10.50 -55.36 -32.70
CA LYS A 26 -10.39 -54.90 -31.30
C LYS A 26 -8.96 -54.84 -30.76
N THR A 27 -8.06 -55.69 -31.27
CA THR A 27 -6.69 -55.81 -30.71
C THR A 27 -5.60 -55.13 -31.54
N ARG A 28 -5.85 -54.84 -32.82
CA ARG A 28 -4.86 -54.27 -33.74
C ARG A 28 -5.32 -53.01 -34.47
N LEU A 29 -6.63 -52.78 -34.61
CA LEU A 29 -7.18 -51.62 -35.34
C LEU A 29 -7.86 -50.60 -34.42
N ASP A 30 -8.35 -51.01 -33.25
CA ASP A 30 -8.77 -50.05 -32.24
C ASP A 30 -7.55 -49.20 -31.88
N PRO A 31 -7.63 -47.87 -32.03
CA PRO A 31 -6.57 -46.99 -31.56
C PRO A 31 -6.34 -47.31 -30.07
N PRO A 32 -5.08 -47.30 -29.59
CA PRO A 32 -4.81 -47.53 -28.18
C PRO A 32 -5.76 -46.64 -27.37
N VAL A 33 -6.56 -47.26 -26.49
CA VAL A 33 -7.42 -46.55 -25.55
C VAL A 33 -6.54 -45.46 -24.96
N ASP A 34 -6.95 -44.20 -25.13
CA ASP A 34 -6.20 -43.04 -24.65
C ASP A 34 -5.70 -43.39 -23.26
N LEU A 35 -4.39 -43.62 -23.13
CA LEU A 35 -3.78 -43.78 -21.83
C LEU A 35 -4.22 -42.53 -21.08
N PRO A 36 -4.87 -42.63 -19.90
CA PRO A 36 -5.04 -41.47 -19.05
C PRO A 36 -3.63 -41.11 -18.59
N MET A 37 -2.88 -40.42 -19.45
CA MET A 37 -1.68 -39.71 -19.07
C MET A 37 -2.21 -38.65 -18.12
N GLY A 38 -2.21 -38.97 -16.82
CA GLY A 38 -2.31 -37.94 -15.79
C GLY A 38 -1.35 -36.82 -16.20
N SER A 39 -1.82 -35.58 -16.13
CA SER A 39 -1.15 -34.43 -16.74
C SER A 39 0.35 -34.43 -16.42
N GLN A 40 1.19 -34.81 -17.39
CA GLN A 40 2.66 -34.82 -17.23
C GLN A 40 3.22 -33.43 -16.83
N PHE A 41 2.40 -32.39 -17.03
CA PHE A 41 2.73 -31.01 -16.76
C PHE A 41 2.59 -30.66 -15.27
N VAL A 42 1.65 -31.26 -14.53
CA VAL A 42 1.46 -30.96 -13.09
C VAL A 42 2.74 -31.29 -12.29
N PRO A 43 3.32 -32.50 -12.36
CA PRO A 43 4.58 -32.81 -11.66
C PRO A 43 5.79 -31.98 -12.13
N ALA A 44 5.75 -31.46 -13.37
CA ALA A 44 6.80 -30.57 -13.87
C ALA A 44 6.71 -29.19 -13.22
N VAL A 45 5.51 -28.64 -13.09
CA VAL A 45 5.28 -27.36 -12.39
C VAL A 45 5.55 -27.50 -10.91
N GLU A 46 5.12 -28.59 -10.27
CA GLU A 46 5.37 -28.83 -8.84
C GLU A 46 6.87 -28.83 -8.51
N ARG A 47 7.69 -29.48 -9.35
CA ARG A 47 9.16 -29.43 -9.21
C ARG A 47 9.70 -28.00 -9.30
N GLU A 48 9.17 -27.18 -10.21
CA GLU A 48 9.55 -25.77 -10.32
C GLU A 48 9.10 -24.94 -9.11
N ILE A 49 7.92 -25.23 -8.54
CA ILE A 49 7.45 -24.64 -7.28
C ILE A 49 8.36 -25.03 -6.11
N ASP A 50 8.78 -26.28 -6.03
CA ASP A 50 9.65 -26.78 -4.96
C ASP A 50 11.07 -26.20 -5.02
N MET A 51 11.53 -25.81 -6.20
CA MET A 51 12.78 -25.07 -6.39
C MET A 51 12.71 -23.61 -5.95
N ILE A 52 11.53 -23.08 -5.61
CA ILE A 52 11.39 -21.74 -5.05
C ILE A 52 11.89 -21.76 -3.61
N SER A 53 13.04 -21.11 -3.39
CA SER A 53 13.58 -20.94 -2.05
C SER A 53 12.99 -19.70 -1.41
N SER A 54 12.18 -19.86 -0.36
CA SER A 54 11.63 -18.73 0.40
C SER A 54 12.70 -17.91 1.13
N SER A 55 13.95 -18.39 1.23
CA SER A 55 15.09 -17.63 1.76
C SER A 55 15.91 -16.93 0.67
N ALA A 56 15.55 -17.08 -0.60
CA ALA A 56 16.23 -16.37 -1.68
C ALA A 56 16.04 -14.85 -1.57
N ASN A 57 17.03 -14.10 -2.04
CA ASN A 57 16.91 -12.64 -2.15
C ASN A 57 15.74 -12.25 -3.06
N GLU A 58 15.27 -11.02 -2.89
CA GLU A 58 14.08 -10.50 -3.57
C GLU A 58 14.10 -10.72 -5.09
N ILE A 59 15.21 -10.39 -5.76
CA ILE A 59 15.35 -10.50 -7.21
C ILE A 59 15.16 -11.95 -7.67
N THR A 60 15.84 -12.88 -6.99
CA THR A 60 15.80 -14.30 -7.34
C THR A 60 14.42 -14.87 -7.07
N LEU A 61 13.84 -14.57 -5.91
CA LEU A 61 12.51 -15.02 -5.51
C LEU A 61 11.44 -14.52 -6.49
N ASN A 62 11.48 -13.23 -6.85
CA ASN A 62 10.53 -12.63 -7.78
C ASN A 62 10.66 -13.24 -9.18
N ARG A 63 11.88 -13.44 -9.66
CA ARG A 63 12.14 -14.09 -10.95
C ARG A 63 11.55 -15.50 -10.99
N GLN A 64 11.78 -16.29 -9.94
CA GLN A 64 11.24 -17.65 -9.85
C GLN A 64 9.71 -17.63 -9.83
N PHE A 65 9.09 -16.77 -9.01
CA PHE A 65 7.65 -16.63 -8.95
C PHE A 65 7.03 -16.30 -10.32
N PHE A 66 7.56 -15.29 -11.02
CA PHE A 66 7.04 -14.91 -12.33
C PHE A 66 7.22 -16.00 -13.39
N LYS A 67 8.37 -16.70 -13.39
CA LYS A 67 8.62 -17.84 -14.30
C LYS A 67 7.54 -18.91 -14.10
N VAL A 68 7.31 -19.32 -12.85
CA VAL A 68 6.36 -20.40 -12.54
C VAL A 68 4.91 -19.96 -12.76
N HIS A 69 4.55 -18.73 -12.37
CA HIS A 69 3.22 -18.17 -12.60
C HIS A 69 2.89 -18.10 -14.10
N HIS A 70 3.83 -17.64 -14.93
CA HIS A 70 3.67 -17.65 -16.38
C HIS A 70 3.53 -19.08 -16.91
N PHE A 71 4.33 -20.02 -16.39
CA PHE A 71 4.27 -21.40 -16.86
C PHE A 71 2.90 -22.04 -16.56
N ILE A 72 2.35 -21.83 -15.36
CA ILE A 72 0.99 -22.25 -15.01
C ILE A 72 -0.05 -21.63 -15.96
N SER A 73 0.04 -20.31 -16.19
CA SER A 73 -0.89 -19.59 -17.07
C SER A 73 -0.84 -20.12 -18.49
N PHE A 74 0.37 -20.32 -19.03
CA PHE A 74 0.59 -20.90 -20.35
C PHE A 74 -0.04 -22.29 -20.48
N LEU A 75 0.14 -23.16 -19.48
CA LEU A 75 -0.45 -24.50 -19.50
C LEU A 75 -1.98 -24.45 -19.45
N ALA A 76 -2.55 -23.58 -18.62
CA ALA A 76 -4.00 -23.40 -18.51
C ALA A 76 -4.61 -22.85 -19.83
N ASP A 77 -4.01 -21.80 -20.40
CA ASP A 77 -4.48 -21.16 -21.65
C ASP A 77 -4.43 -22.14 -22.83
N ASN A 78 -3.45 -23.05 -22.83
CA ASN A 78 -3.29 -24.09 -23.86
C ASN A 78 -4.02 -25.39 -23.53
N LYS A 79 -4.88 -25.41 -22.51
CA LYS A 79 -5.66 -26.59 -22.07
C LYS A 79 -4.78 -27.83 -21.81
N ARG A 80 -3.56 -27.61 -21.32
CA ARG A 80 -2.59 -28.66 -20.96
C ARG A 80 -2.77 -29.15 -19.52
N VAL A 81 -3.46 -28.38 -18.70
CA VAL A 81 -3.90 -28.72 -17.34
C VAL A 81 -5.38 -28.38 -17.21
N SER A 82 -6.11 -29.08 -16.34
CA SER A 82 -7.50 -28.72 -16.02
C SER A 82 -7.55 -27.40 -15.23
N PRO A 83 -8.72 -26.72 -15.20
CA PRO A 83 -8.90 -25.54 -14.35
C PRO A 83 -8.59 -25.82 -12.87
N GLU A 84 -9.01 -26.97 -12.35
CA GLU A 84 -8.77 -27.40 -10.97
C GLU A 84 -7.28 -27.64 -10.70
N GLU A 85 -6.58 -28.31 -11.62
CA GLU A 85 -5.13 -28.51 -11.54
C GLU A 85 -4.38 -27.16 -11.55
N ALA A 86 -4.76 -26.24 -12.44
CA ALA A 86 -4.15 -24.91 -12.49
C ALA A 86 -4.37 -24.12 -11.19
N ASP A 87 -5.55 -24.23 -10.59
CA ASP A 87 -5.89 -23.54 -9.35
C ASP A 87 -5.12 -24.10 -8.15
N ASP A 88 -4.98 -25.42 -8.04
CA ASP A 88 -4.12 -26.05 -7.02
C ASP A 88 -2.66 -25.64 -7.17
N LEU A 89 -2.13 -25.60 -8.40
CA LEU A 89 -0.77 -25.12 -8.66
C LEU A 89 -0.57 -23.65 -8.28
N LYS A 90 -1.54 -22.77 -8.55
CA LYS A 90 -1.49 -21.36 -8.12
C LYS A 90 -1.48 -21.25 -6.59
N GLU A 91 -2.28 -22.06 -5.89
CA GLU A 91 -2.28 -22.09 -4.43
C GLU A 91 -0.94 -22.55 -3.85
N LYS A 92 -0.38 -23.65 -4.37
CA LYS A 92 0.94 -24.16 -3.98
C LYS A 92 2.03 -23.11 -4.20
N LEU A 93 2.01 -22.45 -5.36
CA LEU A 93 2.90 -21.34 -5.66
C LEU A 93 2.77 -20.19 -4.65
N ALA A 94 1.55 -19.76 -4.33
CA ALA A 94 1.31 -18.72 -3.34
C ALA A 94 1.82 -19.11 -1.93
N LYS A 95 1.61 -20.36 -1.52
CA LYS A 95 2.09 -20.91 -0.24
C LYS A 95 3.62 -20.89 -0.13
N LYS A 96 4.36 -21.07 -1.24
CA LYS A 96 5.83 -20.98 -1.27
C LYS A 96 6.35 -19.56 -1.35
N TYR A 97 5.73 -18.73 -2.19
CA TYR A 97 6.21 -17.39 -2.50
C TYR A 97 5.93 -16.36 -1.40
N VAL A 98 4.69 -16.32 -0.88
CA VAL A 98 4.26 -15.26 0.06
C VAL A 98 5.15 -15.17 1.30
N PRO A 99 5.50 -16.28 1.99
CA PRO A 99 6.38 -16.21 3.15
C PRO A 99 7.76 -15.61 2.84
N GLY A 100 8.36 -15.95 1.70
CA GLY A 100 9.65 -15.41 1.28
C GLY A 100 9.57 -13.93 0.91
N PHE A 101 8.50 -13.53 0.21
CA PHE A 101 8.27 -12.12 -0.11
C PHE A 101 8.11 -11.28 1.15
N VAL A 102 7.31 -11.75 2.10
CA VAL A 102 7.09 -11.08 3.39
C VAL A 102 8.41 -10.99 4.16
N HIS A 103 9.19 -12.09 4.23
CA HIS A 103 10.49 -12.09 4.86
C HIS A 103 11.42 -11.00 4.28
N ASN A 104 11.53 -10.93 2.95
CA ASN A 104 12.33 -9.91 2.27
C ASN A 104 11.83 -8.48 2.58
N CYS A 105 10.51 -8.24 2.62
CA CYS A 105 9.96 -6.95 3.03
C CYS A 105 10.34 -6.59 4.48
N LEU A 106 10.27 -7.55 5.41
CA LEU A 106 10.63 -7.31 6.80
C LEU A 106 12.11 -7.03 6.98
N LEU A 107 12.97 -7.62 6.15
CA LEU A 107 14.39 -7.25 6.07
C LEU A 107 14.53 -5.80 5.57
N THR A 108 13.88 -5.45 4.45
CA THR A 108 13.85 -4.09 3.90
C THR A 108 13.47 -3.06 4.96
N PHE A 109 12.40 -3.32 5.73
CA PHE A 109 11.92 -2.41 6.75
C PHE A 109 12.84 -2.25 7.97
N ARG A 110 13.81 -3.15 8.16
CA ARG A 110 14.84 -3.03 9.21
C ARG A 110 16.04 -2.19 8.75
N HIS A 111 16.17 -1.90 7.46
CA HIS A 111 17.20 -0.99 6.99
C HIS A 111 16.90 0.45 7.39
N THR A 112 17.96 1.24 7.49
CA THR A 112 17.88 2.64 7.89
C THR A 112 17.34 3.56 6.80
N ASN A 113 17.47 3.13 5.54
CA ASN A 113 17.15 3.91 4.36
C ASN A 113 16.28 3.07 3.43
N TRP A 114 15.02 3.46 3.33
CA TRP A 114 14.09 2.98 2.31
C TRP A 114 13.21 4.12 1.83
N SER A 115 12.88 4.07 0.54
CA SER A 115 12.29 5.15 -0.24
C SER A 115 10.78 4.96 -0.44
N ALA A 116 10.11 6.01 -0.92
CA ALA A 116 8.71 5.90 -1.35
C ALA A 116 8.55 5.02 -2.60
N SER A 117 9.60 4.86 -3.41
CA SER A 117 9.60 3.91 -4.53
C SER A 117 9.52 2.48 -4.02
N ASP A 118 10.34 2.14 -3.02
CA ASP A 118 10.37 0.81 -2.41
C ASP A 118 8.99 0.47 -1.82
N MET A 119 8.35 1.43 -1.14
CA MET A 119 7.01 1.24 -0.60
C MET A 119 5.96 1.00 -1.69
N LYS A 120 6.05 1.76 -2.79
CA LYS A 120 5.14 1.59 -3.92
C LYS A 120 5.33 0.23 -4.59
N GLU A 121 6.57 -0.25 -4.71
CA GLU A 121 6.86 -1.57 -5.26
C GLU A 121 6.27 -2.67 -4.38
N ILE A 122 6.47 -2.61 -3.07
CA ILE A 122 5.87 -3.54 -2.11
C ILE A 122 4.34 -3.52 -2.19
N GLN A 123 3.72 -2.34 -2.24
CA GLN A 123 2.26 -2.19 -2.37
C GLN A 123 1.74 -2.82 -3.67
N ASN A 124 2.39 -2.51 -4.80
CA ASN A 124 2.04 -3.08 -6.10
C ASN A 124 2.17 -4.60 -6.08
N ARG A 125 3.21 -5.13 -5.43
CA ARG A 125 3.43 -6.56 -5.30
C ARG A 125 2.35 -7.24 -4.47
N VAL A 126 2.01 -6.68 -3.31
CA VAL A 126 0.89 -7.15 -2.48
C VAL A 126 -0.42 -7.16 -3.29
N ALA A 127 -0.70 -6.06 -4.01
CA ALA A 127 -1.90 -5.96 -4.84
C ALA A 127 -1.91 -7.00 -5.96
N MET A 128 -0.78 -7.24 -6.63
CA MET A 128 -0.64 -8.28 -7.65
C MET A 128 -0.98 -9.66 -7.07
N ILE A 129 -0.35 -10.05 -5.95
CA ILE A 129 -0.57 -11.37 -5.33
C ILE A 129 -2.05 -11.55 -4.95
N LYS A 130 -2.67 -10.52 -4.37
CA LYS A 130 -4.09 -10.56 -3.95
C LYS A 130 -5.09 -10.55 -5.10
N LYS A 131 -4.66 -10.17 -6.32
CA LYS A 131 -5.47 -10.18 -7.54
C LYS A 131 -5.44 -11.52 -8.27
N VAL A 132 -4.57 -12.46 -7.89
CA VAL A 132 -4.55 -13.79 -8.51
C VAL A 132 -5.83 -14.54 -8.12
N VAL A 133 -6.58 -14.95 -9.13
CA VAL A 133 -7.86 -15.65 -8.98
C VAL A 133 -7.80 -17.08 -9.51
N LYS A 134 -8.68 -17.88 -8.95
CA LYS A 134 -9.02 -19.22 -9.42
C LYS A 134 -9.97 -19.16 -10.62
N SER A 135 -10.18 -20.29 -11.26
CA SER A 135 -11.13 -20.47 -12.37
C SER A 135 -12.58 -20.13 -11.98
N ASP A 136 -12.97 -20.35 -10.73
CA ASP A 136 -14.27 -19.99 -10.16
C ASP A 136 -14.41 -18.49 -9.81
N GLY A 137 -13.37 -17.68 -10.05
CA GLY A 137 -13.31 -16.25 -9.72
C GLY A 137 -12.99 -15.94 -8.26
N SER A 138 -12.87 -16.95 -7.39
CA SER A 138 -12.40 -16.77 -6.01
C SER A 138 -10.91 -16.44 -5.97
N ARG A 139 -10.44 -15.87 -4.86
CA ARG A 139 -9.02 -15.47 -4.72
C ARG A 139 -8.16 -16.67 -4.33
N VAL A 140 -7.01 -16.82 -4.98
CA VAL A 140 -5.98 -17.82 -4.58
C VAL A 140 -5.50 -17.55 -3.15
N VAL A 141 -5.26 -16.28 -2.82
CA VAL A 141 -5.03 -15.84 -1.43
C VAL A 141 -6.36 -15.31 -0.87
N ALA A 142 -7.11 -16.19 -0.22
CA ALA A 142 -8.42 -15.88 0.35
C ALA A 142 -8.34 -14.80 1.44
N ARG A 143 -9.36 -13.93 1.51
CA ARG A 143 -9.49 -12.94 2.59
C ARG A 143 -9.58 -13.67 3.94
N GLY A 144 -8.91 -13.15 4.95
CA GLY A 144 -8.87 -13.76 6.29
C GLY A 144 -7.95 -14.98 6.43
N SER A 145 -7.34 -15.48 5.34
CA SER A 145 -6.32 -16.53 5.43
C SER A 145 -5.03 -16.03 6.09
N SER A 146 -4.23 -16.96 6.61
CA SER A 146 -2.90 -16.65 7.17
C SER A 146 -2.00 -15.92 6.16
N LEU A 147 -1.98 -16.38 4.90
CA LEU A 147 -1.22 -15.72 3.83
C LEU A 147 -1.71 -14.28 3.58
N ASN A 148 -3.03 -14.06 3.57
CA ASN A 148 -3.57 -12.72 3.43
C ASN A 148 -3.17 -11.82 4.61
N GLY A 149 -3.22 -12.34 5.84
CA GLY A 149 -2.77 -11.62 7.04
C GLY A 149 -1.30 -11.20 7.00
N GLN A 150 -0.42 -12.05 6.46
CA GLN A 150 0.99 -11.70 6.26
C GLN A 150 1.17 -10.60 5.19
N LEU A 151 0.39 -10.64 4.11
CA LEU A 151 0.42 -9.57 3.10
C LEU A 151 -0.16 -8.26 3.66
N ASP A 152 -1.21 -8.33 4.48
CA ASP A 152 -1.80 -7.17 5.17
C ASP A 152 -0.81 -6.54 6.15
N SER A 153 -0.03 -7.32 6.88
CA SER A 153 0.94 -6.77 7.84
C SER A 153 2.01 -5.94 7.14
N VAL A 154 2.57 -6.44 6.03
CA VAL A 154 3.53 -5.71 5.20
C VAL A 154 2.89 -4.47 4.58
N PHE A 155 1.70 -4.61 4.01
CA PHE A 155 0.99 -3.48 3.40
C PHE A 155 0.71 -2.37 4.42
N ASN A 156 0.32 -2.71 5.65
CA ASN A 156 0.07 -1.74 6.70
C ASN A 156 1.31 -0.92 7.07
N VAL A 157 2.51 -1.52 7.06
CA VAL A 157 3.77 -0.77 7.26
C VAL A 157 3.94 0.28 6.17
N THR A 158 3.71 -0.09 4.90
CA THR A 158 3.83 0.85 3.78
C THR A 158 2.80 2.00 3.86
N GLN A 159 1.57 1.72 4.30
CA GLN A 159 0.55 2.75 4.47
C GLN A 159 0.92 3.72 5.59
N ARG A 160 1.37 3.20 6.73
CA ARG A 160 1.80 4.03 7.86
C ARG A 160 3.00 4.91 7.50
N TYR A 161 3.93 4.41 6.70
CA TYR A 161 5.01 5.22 6.15
C TYR A 161 4.48 6.41 5.35
N GLU A 162 3.56 6.17 4.42
CA GLU A 162 3.01 7.22 3.57
C GLU A 162 2.24 8.27 4.39
N GLU A 163 1.41 7.83 5.34
CA GLU A 163 0.73 8.73 6.29
C GLU A 163 1.72 9.58 7.10
N ALA A 164 2.79 8.97 7.60
CA ALA A 164 3.83 9.66 8.36
C ALA A 164 4.58 10.69 7.50
N LYS A 165 4.88 10.33 6.25
CA LYS A 165 5.53 11.22 5.29
C LYS A 165 4.65 12.42 4.94
N GLN A 166 3.36 12.18 4.70
CA GLN A 166 2.40 13.26 4.44
C GLN A 166 2.24 14.19 5.64
N LEU A 167 2.21 13.63 6.86
CA LEU A 167 2.18 14.42 8.09
C LEU A 167 3.41 15.33 8.21
N ALA A 168 4.61 14.80 7.95
CA ALA A 168 5.87 15.57 8.00
C ALA A 168 5.97 16.65 6.91
N ALA A 169 5.32 16.42 5.76
CA ALA A 169 5.31 17.33 4.62
C ALA A 169 4.30 18.49 4.77
N ASN A 170 3.33 18.41 5.69
CA ASN A 170 2.28 19.41 5.87
C ASN A 170 2.37 20.13 7.23
N PRO A 171 3.32 21.06 7.40
CA PRO A 171 3.49 21.84 8.63
C PRO A 171 2.51 23.02 8.74
N ARG A 172 1.35 22.99 8.07
CA ARG A 172 0.38 24.08 8.18
C ARG A 172 -0.12 24.21 9.63
N PHE A 173 -0.02 25.41 10.17
CA PHE A 173 -0.64 25.79 11.44
C PHE A 173 -2.12 26.15 11.26
N VAL A 174 -2.97 25.59 12.11
CA VAL A 174 -4.43 25.87 12.14
C VAL A 174 -4.80 26.48 13.48
N ASN A 175 -4.50 25.76 14.56
CA ASN A 175 -4.61 26.17 15.96
C ASN A 175 -3.67 25.29 16.81
N LEU A 176 -3.53 25.61 18.10
CA LEU A 176 -2.64 24.90 19.03
C LEU A 176 -3.03 23.43 19.23
N ASP A 177 -4.32 23.11 19.34
CA ASP A 177 -4.77 21.73 19.54
C ASP A 177 -4.45 20.85 18.33
N ASN A 178 -4.62 21.37 17.12
CA ASN A 178 -4.21 20.69 15.91
C ASN A 178 -2.69 20.47 15.89
N ALA A 179 -1.91 21.47 16.27
CA ALA A 179 -0.45 21.35 16.34
C ALA A 179 -0.02 20.28 17.35
N ARG A 180 -0.59 20.27 18.57
CA ARG A 180 -0.35 19.24 19.59
C ARG A 180 -0.67 17.83 19.06
N LYS A 181 -1.82 17.66 18.41
CA LYS A 181 -2.23 16.38 17.80
C LYS A 181 -1.25 15.94 16.71
N LYS A 182 -0.81 16.86 15.83
CA LYS A 182 0.18 16.57 14.78
C LYS A 182 1.52 16.13 15.37
N ILE A 183 2.01 16.84 16.40
CA ILE A 183 3.28 16.53 17.07
C ILE A 183 3.19 15.17 17.79
N SER A 184 2.10 14.93 18.51
CA SER A 184 1.85 13.65 19.16
C SER A 184 1.82 12.49 18.16
N ARG A 185 1.10 12.64 17.04
CA ARG A 185 1.06 11.62 15.97
C ARG A 185 2.41 11.42 15.31
N ALA A 186 3.18 12.49 15.09
CA ALA A 186 4.54 12.38 14.55
C ALA A 186 5.46 11.62 15.50
N ASN A 187 5.38 11.88 16.81
CA ASN A 187 6.11 11.11 17.82
C ASN A 187 5.67 9.65 17.86
N SER A 188 4.37 9.36 17.71
CA SER A 188 3.89 7.97 17.61
C SER A 188 4.50 7.24 16.41
N TYR A 189 4.52 7.85 15.22
CA TYR A 189 5.13 7.23 14.04
C TYR A 189 6.64 6.99 14.19
N ARG A 190 7.38 7.90 14.84
CA ARG A 190 8.81 7.74 15.12
C ARG A 190 9.14 6.52 15.97
N HIS A 191 8.20 6.08 16.80
CA HIS A 191 8.38 4.91 17.66
C HIS A 191 7.62 3.67 17.15
N HIS A 192 6.92 3.80 16.01
CA HIS A 192 6.12 2.72 15.45
C HIS A 192 7.01 1.64 14.83
N ASP A 193 6.81 0.38 15.26
CA ASP A 193 7.43 -0.86 14.80
C ASP A 193 8.65 -0.67 13.89
N TYR A 194 8.47 -0.81 12.58
CA TYR A 194 9.53 -0.74 11.60
C TYR A 194 9.84 0.69 11.11
N LEU A 195 8.94 1.65 11.32
CA LEU A 195 9.16 3.03 10.89
C LEU A 195 10.31 3.67 11.65
N LYS A 196 10.51 3.29 12.92
CA LYS A 196 11.59 3.81 13.77
C LYS A 196 12.99 3.59 13.20
N TYR A 197 13.16 2.60 12.33
CA TYR A 197 14.45 2.33 11.68
C TYR A 197 14.73 3.31 10.54
N ASN A 198 13.72 3.90 9.88
CA ASN A 198 13.93 4.81 8.77
C ASN A 198 14.40 6.19 9.26
N ILE A 199 15.70 6.46 9.15
CA ILE A 199 16.33 7.68 9.69
C ILE A 199 15.73 8.93 9.02
N SER A 200 15.62 8.93 7.69
CA SER A 200 15.12 10.09 6.94
C SER A 200 13.69 10.49 7.30
N LEU A 201 12.81 9.50 7.54
CA LEU A 201 11.45 9.72 8.00
C LEU A 201 11.46 10.24 9.44
N CYS A 202 12.19 9.58 10.34
CA CYS A 202 12.30 9.96 11.73
C CYS A 202 12.81 11.40 11.91
N ASP A 203 13.80 11.81 11.13
CA ASP A 203 14.32 13.18 11.10
C ASP A 203 13.27 14.17 10.60
N SER A 204 12.54 13.82 9.54
CA SER A 204 11.48 14.66 9.00
C SER A 204 10.35 14.89 10.00
N LEU A 205 9.96 13.84 10.73
CA LEU A 205 8.97 13.90 11.80
C LEU A 205 9.49 14.69 13.01
N MET A 206 10.77 14.52 13.37
CA MET A 206 11.40 15.23 14.48
C MET A 206 11.49 16.74 14.23
N ARG A 207 11.60 17.18 12.97
CA ARG A 207 11.59 18.60 12.58
C ARG A 207 10.19 19.22 12.51
N LEU A 208 9.12 18.42 12.61
CA LEU A 208 7.75 18.92 12.49
C LEU A 208 7.37 19.97 13.54
N PRO A 209 7.73 19.86 14.85
CA PRO A 209 7.44 20.89 15.84
C PRO A 209 8.01 22.25 15.45
N ALA A 210 9.28 22.32 15.04
CA ALA A 210 9.91 23.56 14.61
C ALA A 210 9.25 24.14 13.34
N LYS A 211 8.88 23.31 12.36
CA LYS A 211 8.16 23.78 11.17
C LYS A 211 6.77 24.33 11.51
N LEU A 212 6.06 23.72 12.46
CA LEU A 212 4.76 24.20 12.93
C LEU A 212 4.89 25.51 13.73
N GLU A 213 5.95 25.64 14.54
CA GLU A 213 6.28 26.89 15.23
C GLU A 213 6.50 28.02 14.24
N ASN A 214 7.37 27.80 13.23
CA ASN A 214 7.60 28.77 12.16
C ASN A 214 6.28 29.20 11.50
N ALA A 215 5.45 28.24 11.10
CA ALA A 215 4.16 28.54 10.46
C ALA A 215 3.18 29.28 11.38
N HIS A 216 3.23 29.06 12.69
CA HIS A 216 2.46 29.81 13.67
C HIS A 216 2.97 31.24 13.78
N TYR A 217 4.29 31.43 13.94
CA TYR A 217 4.90 32.76 14.03
C TYR A 217 4.68 33.60 12.77
N ASP A 218 4.83 33.01 11.58
CA ASP A 218 4.58 33.69 10.30
C ASP A 218 3.12 34.16 10.18
N ARG A 219 2.18 33.38 10.72
CA ARG A 219 0.77 33.78 10.79
C ARG A 219 0.56 34.97 11.73
N LEU A 220 1.26 35.03 12.87
CA LEU A 220 1.19 36.18 13.77
C LEU A 220 1.73 37.43 13.08
N LYS A 221 2.88 37.32 12.39
CA LYS A 221 3.43 38.43 11.61
C LYS A 221 2.43 38.95 10.58
N ALA A 222 1.83 38.06 9.80
CA ALA A 222 0.80 38.44 8.84
C ALA A 222 -0.42 39.11 9.51
N ARG A 223 -0.81 38.67 10.71
CA ARG A 223 -1.88 39.31 11.49
C ARG A 223 -1.49 40.72 11.96
N VAL A 224 -0.25 40.93 12.41
CA VAL A 224 0.27 42.26 12.76
C VAL A 224 0.28 43.18 11.55
N ASP A 225 0.74 42.69 10.39
CA ASP A 225 0.78 43.44 9.14
C ASP A 225 -0.62 43.91 8.68
N LEU A 226 -1.70 43.23 9.08
CA LEU A 226 -3.06 43.69 8.77
C LEU A 226 -3.43 45.01 9.47
N LEU A 227 -2.78 45.34 10.59
CA LEU A 227 -3.03 46.57 11.34
C LEU A 227 -2.59 47.83 10.57
N GLN A 228 -1.72 47.70 9.56
CA GLN A 228 -1.33 48.83 8.74
C GLN A 228 -2.50 49.40 7.91
N TYR A 229 -3.52 48.59 7.63
CA TYR A 229 -4.68 48.97 6.81
C TYR A 229 -5.80 49.64 7.62
N PHE A 230 -5.45 50.41 8.65
CA PHE A 230 -6.44 51.10 9.50
C PHE A 230 -7.33 52.06 8.69
N ARG A 231 -6.82 52.70 7.63
CA ARG A 231 -7.60 53.64 6.80
C ARG A 231 -8.77 53.02 6.04
N SER A 232 -8.80 51.70 5.90
CA SER A 232 -9.88 50.98 5.21
C SER A 232 -10.87 50.33 6.19
N ARG A 233 -10.85 50.73 7.45
CA ARG A 233 -11.65 50.15 8.54
C ARG A 233 -12.24 51.27 9.38
N SER A 234 -13.37 51.00 10.04
CA SER A 234 -13.85 51.85 11.13
C SER A 234 -12.95 51.72 12.37
N GLU A 235 -13.02 52.69 13.29
CA GLU A 235 -12.28 52.63 14.55
C GLU A 235 -12.63 51.39 15.38
N GLU A 236 -13.92 51.05 15.48
CA GLU A 236 -14.39 49.86 16.20
C GLU A 236 -13.83 48.55 15.60
N GLU A 237 -13.87 48.41 14.27
CA GLU A 237 -13.30 47.25 13.59
C GLU A 237 -11.79 47.15 13.78
N TYR A 238 -11.10 48.29 13.79
CA TYR A 238 -9.66 48.35 14.04
C TYR A 238 -9.31 47.92 15.46
N ASP A 239 -9.99 48.46 16.47
CA ASP A 239 -9.74 48.15 17.88
C ASP A 239 -10.04 46.68 18.18
N SER A 240 -11.10 46.12 17.59
CA SER A 240 -11.40 44.69 17.65
C SER A 240 -10.26 43.84 17.07
N LEU A 241 -9.78 44.19 15.87
CA LEU A 241 -8.64 43.50 15.25
C LEU A 241 -7.37 43.61 16.10
N TYR A 242 -7.05 44.81 16.60
CA TYR A 242 -5.88 45.06 17.44
C TYR A 242 -5.89 44.20 18.70
N ASN A 243 -7.02 44.16 19.42
CA ASN A 243 -7.18 43.33 20.62
C ASN A 243 -7.02 41.84 20.31
N GLN A 244 -7.57 41.36 19.18
CA GLN A 244 -7.36 39.98 18.75
C GLN A 244 -5.89 39.69 18.41
N VAL A 245 -5.18 40.59 17.74
CA VAL A 245 -3.76 40.43 17.43
C VAL A 245 -2.92 40.34 18.70
N LEU A 246 -3.16 41.21 19.68
CA LEU A 246 -2.48 41.14 20.97
C LEU A 246 -2.78 39.84 21.72
N GLY A 247 -4.04 39.40 21.69
CA GLY A 247 -4.47 38.12 22.26
C GLY A 247 -3.73 36.92 21.64
N ASP A 248 -3.63 36.87 20.31
CA ASP A 248 -2.91 35.82 19.59
C ASP A 248 -1.40 35.84 19.91
N ILE A 249 -0.78 37.02 19.94
CA ILE A 249 0.64 37.17 20.31
C ILE A 249 0.87 36.65 21.73
N GLN A 250 -0.02 37.01 22.67
CA GLN A 250 0.09 36.57 24.06
C GLN A 250 -0.10 35.06 24.18
N GLN A 251 -1.10 34.49 23.51
CA GLN A 251 -1.32 33.06 23.46
C GLN A 251 -0.08 32.31 22.94
N TYR A 252 0.56 32.81 21.89
CA TYR A 252 1.81 32.23 21.38
C TYR A 252 2.91 32.31 22.45
N ALA A 253 3.14 33.48 23.05
CA ALA A 253 4.18 33.66 24.05
C ALA A 253 4.02 32.72 25.25
N ASP A 254 2.77 32.46 25.67
CA ASP A 254 2.46 31.61 26.82
C ASP A 254 2.53 30.11 26.50
N SER A 255 2.38 29.71 25.24
CA SER A 255 2.18 28.30 24.88
C SER A 255 3.21 27.70 23.93
N ALA A 256 3.95 28.52 23.16
CA ALA A 256 4.81 28.03 22.08
C ALA A 256 5.89 27.07 22.58
N ASN A 257 6.62 27.44 23.65
CA ASN A 257 7.67 26.59 24.19
C ASN A 257 7.13 25.23 24.67
N PHE A 258 5.97 25.23 25.32
CA PHE A 258 5.32 23.99 25.78
C PHE A 258 4.85 23.10 24.61
N VAL A 259 4.32 23.69 23.54
CA VAL A 259 3.74 22.94 22.42
C VAL A 259 4.81 22.47 21.43
N TYR A 260 5.76 23.33 21.09
CA TYR A 260 6.74 23.07 20.03
C TYR A 260 8.12 22.67 20.58
N GLY A 261 8.37 22.86 21.88
CA GLY A 261 9.69 22.71 22.48
C GLY A 261 10.62 23.90 22.26
N THR A 262 10.12 24.96 21.60
CA THR A 262 10.86 26.20 21.33
C THR A 262 9.86 27.36 21.19
N SER A 263 10.35 28.59 21.41
CA SER A 263 9.59 29.83 21.23
C SER A 263 10.52 30.93 20.76
N ARG A 264 10.04 31.76 19.84
CA ARG A 264 10.71 33.01 19.45
C ARG A 264 10.28 34.16 20.37
N SER A 265 11.11 35.19 20.40
CA SER A 265 10.71 36.46 21.02
C SER A 265 9.56 37.09 20.23
N VAL A 266 8.58 37.65 20.93
CA VAL A 266 7.47 38.41 20.34
C VAL A 266 7.63 39.92 20.50
N GLY A 267 8.79 40.39 20.98
CA GLY A 267 9.05 41.81 21.25
C GLY A 267 8.78 42.70 20.05
N ASP A 268 9.35 42.33 18.89
CA ASP A 268 9.21 43.08 17.65
C ASP A 268 7.75 43.11 17.18
N LEU A 269 7.03 41.97 17.21
CA LEU A 269 5.60 41.91 16.87
C LEU A 269 4.74 42.81 17.78
N LYS A 270 5.05 42.86 19.08
CA LYS A 270 4.38 43.76 20.03
C LYS A 270 4.69 45.22 19.74
N SER A 271 5.93 45.53 19.35
CA SER A 271 6.35 46.89 18.97
C SER A 271 5.62 47.36 17.71
N ASP A 272 5.67 46.56 16.64
CA ASP A 272 5.03 46.88 15.36
C ASP A 272 3.52 47.09 15.53
N ALA A 273 2.85 46.22 16.28
CA ALA A 273 1.42 46.36 16.58
C ALA A 273 1.12 47.69 17.30
N ARG A 274 1.95 48.11 18.27
CA ARG A 274 1.79 49.38 18.97
C ARG A 274 2.01 50.58 18.05
N ASP A 275 3.01 50.51 17.18
CA ASP A 275 3.30 51.58 16.22
C ASP A 275 2.13 51.79 15.25
N TYR A 276 1.51 50.70 14.77
CA TYR A 276 0.29 50.80 13.97
C TYR A 276 -0.88 51.40 14.77
N ALA A 277 -1.04 51.04 16.04
CA ALA A 277 -2.11 51.57 16.89
C ALA A 277 -1.95 53.08 17.12
N VAL A 278 -0.73 53.57 17.33
CA VAL A 278 -0.46 55.01 17.44
C VAL A 278 -0.85 55.75 16.16
N LYS A 279 -0.48 55.21 14.99
CA LYS A 279 -0.83 55.78 13.68
C LYS A 279 -2.34 55.79 13.43
N ALA A 280 -3.04 54.70 13.79
CA ALA A 280 -4.48 54.59 13.64
C ALA A 280 -5.23 55.60 14.52
N LYS A 281 -4.87 55.74 15.80
CA LYS A 281 -5.48 56.72 16.71
C LYS A 281 -5.33 58.16 16.22
N ALA A 282 -4.17 58.51 15.66
CA ALA A 282 -3.95 59.81 15.08
C ALA A 282 -4.89 60.07 13.87
N TYR A 283 -5.12 59.05 13.05
CA TYR A 283 -6.01 59.13 11.89
C TYR A 283 -7.49 59.31 12.29
N TYR A 284 -8.01 58.46 13.18
CA TYR A 284 -9.43 58.55 13.59
C TYR A 284 -9.72 59.84 14.34
N LYS A 285 -8.81 60.27 15.22
CA LYS A 285 -8.94 61.57 15.90
C LYS A 285 -9.11 62.72 14.91
N VAL A 286 -8.36 62.76 13.80
CA VAL A 286 -8.45 63.83 12.79
C VAL A 286 -9.73 63.71 11.95
N SER A 287 -10.17 62.49 11.64
CA SER A 287 -11.42 62.24 10.91
C SER A 287 -12.64 62.80 11.64
N ASP A 288 -12.64 62.73 12.97
CA ASP A 288 -13.73 63.26 13.80
C ASP A 288 -13.81 64.78 13.78
N TRP A 289 -12.71 65.52 13.56
CA TRP A 289 -12.75 66.98 13.43
C TRP A 289 -13.28 67.46 12.08
N LEU A 290 -13.14 66.64 11.03
CA LEU A 290 -13.53 67.00 9.67
C LEU A 290 -14.97 66.59 9.31
N SER A 291 -15.66 65.94 10.23
CA SER A 291 -17.05 65.47 10.09
C SER A 291 -18.08 66.37 10.79
N PHE A 292 -17.65 67.53 11.32
CA PHE A 292 -18.48 68.64 11.77
C PHE A 292 -18.46 69.78 10.74
#